data_AF-A0A4R6GGF6-F1
#
_entry.id   AF-A0A4R6GGF6-F1
#
_cell.length_a   1.000
_cell.length_b   1.000
_cell.length_c   1.000
_cell.angle_alpha   90.00
_cell.angle_beta   90.00
_cell.angle_gamma   90.00
#
_symmetry.space_group_name_H-M   'P 1'
#
loop_
_entity.id
_entity.type
_entity.pdbx_description
1 polymer ?
#
loop_
_entity_poly.entity_id
_entity_poly.type
_entity_poly.pdbx_seq_one_letter_code
_entity_poly.pdbx_strand_id
1 'polypeptide(L)'
;MNYIKPEIISLKNSQEFNEKWLQARIEEDPSMLGLGDLEFRDTEKIMVGGGRLDTILYDPEDKKRYEVEIQLGKTDETHVIRTIEYWDLERKKNPQYNHCAVIIAEDITSRFLNVISLFNGFIPLIAIQVKAVKFQDNISLFFTKVLDEVTFDLLDEDTISEPTDKNYWEKKASKSSVKLTQKILAELGDITDEYKLKYNKHYIGIERNNMANNFVTFVPRKTMVIMNIKHERVEEIDELLESSDLDILSYDKQWKQYRVRLSDKDLASNIEMLKDLVEKAKHEYHS
;
A
#
# COMPACT_ATOMS: atom_id res chain seq x y z
N MET A 1 -28.19 25.29 -9.92
CA MET A 1 -26.79 25.06 -10.35
C MET A 1 -26.68 25.41 -11.82
N ASN A 2 -25.63 26.13 -12.21
CA ASN A 2 -25.38 26.47 -13.62
C ASN A 2 -24.31 25.52 -14.18
N TYR A 3 -24.61 24.87 -15.30
CA TYR A 3 -23.64 24.05 -16.02
C TYR A 3 -22.70 24.95 -16.84
N ILE A 4 -21.40 24.71 -16.72
CA ILE A 4 -20.38 25.33 -17.57
C ILE A 4 -19.66 24.20 -18.29
N LYS A 5 -19.54 24.31 -19.62
CA LYS A 5 -18.81 23.33 -20.41
C LYS A 5 -17.30 23.55 -20.20
N PRO A 6 -16.57 22.55 -19.65
CA PRO A 6 -15.12 22.67 -19.49
C PRO A 6 -14.40 22.53 -20.84
N GLU A 7 -13.25 23.18 -20.96
CA GLU A 7 -12.34 23.03 -22.08
C GLU A 7 -11.07 22.30 -21.61
N ILE A 8 -10.69 21.21 -22.29
CA ILE A 8 -9.40 20.57 -22.03
C ILE A 8 -8.34 21.31 -22.83
N ILE A 9 -7.32 21.81 -22.15
CA ILE A 9 -6.20 22.51 -22.77
C ILE A 9 -4.97 21.61 -22.78
N SER A 10 -4.15 21.76 -23.82
CA SER A 10 -2.83 21.12 -23.86
C SER A 10 -1.79 22.04 -23.23
N LEU A 11 -1.17 21.59 -22.15
CA LEU A 11 -0.06 22.30 -21.50
C LEU A 11 1.14 22.38 -22.44
N LYS A 12 1.46 21.31 -23.20
CA LYS A 12 2.54 21.30 -24.19
C LYS A 12 2.44 22.43 -25.22
N ASN A 13 1.21 22.74 -25.65
CA ASN A 13 0.96 23.76 -26.67
C ASN A 13 0.60 25.12 -26.05
N SER A 14 0.64 25.25 -24.73
CA SER A 14 0.36 26.50 -24.03
C SER A 14 1.53 27.47 -24.15
N GLN A 15 1.23 28.76 -24.31
CA GLN A 15 2.23 29.83 -24.18
C GLN A 15 2.39 30.30 -22.73
N GLU A 16 1.44 29.95 -21.86
CA GLU A 16 1.36 30.41 -20.47
C GLU A 16 1.88 29.36 -19.48
N PHE A 17 1.66 28.08 -19.79
CA PHE A 17 1.99 26.96 -18.91
C PHE A 17 3.09 26.11 -19.53
N ASN A 18 3.99 25.61 -18.69
CA ASN A 18 5.10 24.75 -19.08
C ASN A 18 5.35 23.69 -18.01
N GLU A 19 6.33 22.82 -18.26
CA GLU A 19 6.67 21.71 -17.36
C GLU A 19 7.04 22.21 -15.96
N LYS A 20 7.83 23.28 -15.88
CA LYS A 20 8.21 23.92 -14.62
C LYS A 20 7.01 24.45 -13.83
N TRP A 21 6.00 24.99 -14.52
CA TRP A 21 4.77 25.43 -13.88
C TRP A 21 3.97 24.25 -13.31
N LEU A 22 3.86 23.15 -14.07
CA LEU A 22 3.17 21.94 -13.61
C LEU A 22 3.90 21.32 -12.41
N GLN A 23 5.22 21.24 -12.48
CA GLN A 23 6.08 20.81 -11.39
C GLN A 23 5.84 21.64 -10.13
N ALA A 24 5.87 22.96 -10.21
CA ALA A 24 5.65 23.83 -9.05
C ALA A 24 4.28 23.60 -8.38
N ARG A 25 3.23 23.29 -9.17
CA ARG A 25 1.91 22.94 -8.60
C ARG A 25 1.96 21.63 -7.81
N ILE A 26 2.64 20.61 -8.34
CA ILE A 26 2.81 19.32 -7.65
C ILE A 26 3.64 19.50 -6.37
N GLU A 27 4.67 20.35 -6.38
CA GLU A 27 5.50 20.62 -5.20
C GLU A 27 4.73 21.38 -4.10
N GLU A 28 3.83 22.30 -4.50
CA GLU A 28 2.97 23.04 -3.57
C GLU A 28 1.91 22.16 -2.90
N ASP A 29 1.38 21.16 -3.62
CA ASP A 29 0.38 20.23 -3.09
C ASP A 29 0.55 18.82 -3.70
N PRO A 30 1.46 17.99 -3.18
CA PRO A 30 1.68 16.64 -3.69
C PRO A 30 0.46 15.71 -3.60
N SER A 31 -0.49 16.03 -2.70
CA SER A 31 -1.70 15.22 -2.49
C SER A 31 -2.56 15.11 -3.76
N MET A 32 -2.44 16.08 -4.68
CA MET A 32 -3.14 16.07 -5.97
C MET A 32 -2.81 14.87 -6.84
N LEU A 33 -1.69 14.19 -6.60
CA LEU A 33 -1.30 12.96 -7.32
C LEU A 33 -2.08 11.73 -6.85
N GLY A 34 -2.75 11.78 -5.70
CA GLY A 34 -3.50 10.65 -5.15
C GLY A 34 -2.61 9.49 -4.69
N LEU A 35 -1.42 9.80 -4.18
CA LEU A 35 -0.41 8.84 -3.74
C LEU A 35 -0.26 8.73 -2.21
N GLY A 36 -1.16 9.36 -1.44
CA GLY A 36 -1.07 9.46 0.03
C GLY A 36 -0.61 10.85 0.48
N ASP A 37 -0.29 10.97 1.76
CA ASP A 37 0.30 12.19 2.32
C ASP A 37 1.81 12.20 2.03
N LEU A 38 2.24 13.11 1.17
CA LEU A 38 3.61 13.13 0.65
C LEU A 38 4.29 14.46 0.96
N GLU A 39 5.51 14.36 1.47
CA GLU A 39 6.41 15.49 1.65
C GLU A 39 7.21 15.73 0.37
N PHE A 40 7.29 16.98 -0.06
CA PHE A 40 8.23 17.36 -1.11
C PHE A 40 9.69 17.32 -0.58
N ARG A 41 10.61 16.69 -1.33
CA ARG A 41 11.99 16.48 -0.88
C ARG A 41 13.03 17.27 -1.68
N ASP A 42 13.01 17.16 -3.01
CA ASP A 42 14.08 17.67 -3.88
C ASP A 42 13.55 18.00 -5.28
N THR A 43 14.07 19.05 -5.89
CA THR A 43 13.72 19.58 -7.23
C THR A 43 14.96 19.62 -8.10
N GLU A 44 14.84 19.27 -9.37
CA GLU A 44 15.87 19.54 -10.39
C GLU A 44 17.24 18.92 -10.05
N LYS A 45 17.24 17.70 -9.50
CA LYS A 45 18.46 17.03 -9.06
C LYS A 45 19.31 16.61 -10.26
N ILE A 46 20.50 17.23 -10.36
CA ILE A 46 21.48 16.87 -11.40
C ILE A 46 21.99 15.45 -11.15
N MET A 47 21.83 14.58 -12.16
CA MET A 47 22.21 13.18 -12.05
C MET A 47 23.68 12.95 -12.40
N VAL A 48 24.30 11.95 -11.76
CA VAL A 48 25.69 11.54 -12.06
C VAL A 48 25.72 10.93 -13.46
N GLY A 49 26.26 11.67 -14.44
CA GLY A 49 26.26 11.28 -15.85
C GLY A 49 25.51 12.23 -16.79
N GLY A 50 24.83 13.25 -16.25
CA GLY A 50 24.02 14.21 -17.01
C GLY A 50 22.52 13.90 -16.92
N GLY A 51 21.68 14.88 -17.25
CA GLY A 51 20.23 14.80 -17.04
C GLY A 51 19.78 15.32 -15.67
N ARG A 52 18.47 15.41 -15.49
CA ARG A 52 17.83 16.06 -14.35
C ARG A 52 16.53 15.33 -14.02
N LEU A 53 16.44 14.81 -12.80
CA LEU A 53 15.18 14.30 -12.27
C LEU A 53 14.32 15.50 -11.85
N ASP A 54 13.05 15.51 -12.25
CA ASP A 54 12.18 16.66 -11.99
C ASP A 54 11.91 16.81 -10.50
N THR A 55 11.31 15.79 -9.87
CA THR A 55 10.86 15.86 -8.48
C THR A 55 11.08 14.54 -7.73
N ILE A 56 11.51 14.63 -6.47
CA ILE A 56 11.44 13.51 -5.52
C ILE A 56 10.41 13.86 -4.44
N LEU A 57 9.39 13.02 -4.31
CA LEU A 57 8.44 13.06 -3.19
C LEU A 57 8.80 11.98 -2.17
N TYR A 58 8.51 12.23 -0.90
CA TYR A 58 8.83 11.35 0.21
C TYR A 58 7.57 11.03 1.00
N ASP A 59 7.32 9.75 1.18
CA ASP A 59 6.34 9.22 2.12
C ASP A 59 7.05 8.93 3.44
N PRO A 60 6.77 9.71 4.51
CA PRO A 60 7.39 9.53 5.81
C PRO A 60 6.96 8.25 6.52
N GLU A 61 5.75 7.75 6.25
CA GLU A 61 5.22 6.55 6.87
C GLU A 61 5.91 5.29 6.35
N ASP A 62 6.00 5.16 5.02
CA ASP A 62 6.57 3.98 4.36
C ASP A 62 8.07 4.06 4.14
N LYS A 63 8.68 5.19 4.52
CA LYS A 63 10.06 5.56 4.16
C LYS A 63 10.30 5.35 2.67
N LYS A 64 9.33 5.79 1.86
CA LYS A 64 9.31 5.55 0.42
C LYS A 64 9.56 6.86 -0.32
N ARG A 65 10.30 6.77 -1.42
CA ARG A 65 10.52 7.88 -2.33
C ARG A 65 9.85 7.59 -3.66
N TYR A 66 9.22 8.62 -4.19
CA TYR A 66 8.65 8.63 -5.53
C TYR A 66 9.55 9.50 -6.40
N GLU A 67 10.24 8.86 -7.34
CA GLU A 67 11.05 9.52 -8.36
C GLU A 67 10.14 9.89 -9.53
N VAL A 68 9.69 11.15 -9.56
CA VAL A 68 8.70 11.67 -10.49
C VAL A 68 9.39 12.31 -11.69
N GLU A 69 9.06 11.84 -12.89
CA GLU A 69 9.48 12.42 -14.17
C GLU A 69 8.26 12.89 -14.96
N ILE A 70 8.27 14.16 -15.35
CA ILE A 70 7.15 14.85 -15.98
C ILE A 70 7.46 15.04 -17.47
N GLN A 71 6.45 14.86 -18.33
CA GLN A 71 6.53 15.23 -19.74
C GLN A 71 5.22 15.85 -20.20
N LEU A 72 5.30 17.06 -20.76
CA LEU A 72 4.15 17.65 -21.41
C LEU A 72 3.82 16.93 -22.73
N GLY A 73 2.53 16.79 -22.99
CA GLY A 73 1.96 16.08 -24.12
C GLY A 73 2.03 14.57 -23.96
N LYS A 74 2.26 13.90 -25.08
CA LYS A 74 2.28 12.44 -25.16
C LYS A 74 3.59 11.87 -24.63
N THR A 75 3.51 10.81 -23.81
CA THR A 75 4.66 10.00 -23.40
C THR A 75 5.35 9.36 -24.61
N ASP A 76 6.67 9.30 -24.56
CA ASP A 76 7.51 8.62 -25.54
C ASP A 76 8.50 7.65 -24.87
N GLU A 77 9.30 6.95 -25.68
CA GLU A 77 10.30 6.00 -25.20
C GLU A 77 11.36 6.66 -24.32
N THR A 78 11.74 7.91 -24.63
CA THR A 78 12.73 8.66 -23.85
C THR A 78 12.22 8.99 -22.46
N HIS A 79 10.94 9.34 -22.32
CA HIS A 79 10.29 9.57 -21.03
C HIS A 79 10.34 8.33 -20.13
N VAL A 80 9.96 7.16 -20.67
CA VAL A 80 9.99 5.90 -19.93
C VAL A 80 11.41 5.54 -19.50
N ILE A 81 12.38 5.64 -20.41
CA ILE A 81 13.79 5.32 -20.13
C ILE A 81 14.35 6.24 -19.04
N ARG A 82 14.17 7.56 -19.15
CA ARG A 82 14.66 8.53 -18.14
C ARG A 82 14.11 8.24 -16.75
N THR A 83 12.80 7.99 -16.67
CA THR A 83 12.13 7.67 -15.39
C THR A 83 12.78 6.45 -14.71
N ILE A 84 13.00 5.38 -15.47
CA ILE A 84 13.60 4.14 -14.95
C ILE A 84 15.07 4.35 -14.57
N GLU A 85 15.85 5.07 -15.38
CA GLU A 85 17.26 5.36 -15.09
C GLU A 85 17.40 6.19 -13.81
N TYR A 86 16.57 7.22 -13.64
CA TYR A 86 16.61 8.08 -12.45
C TYR A 86 16.20 7.34 -11.19
N TRP A 87 15.16 6.51 -11.27
CA TRP A 87 14.76 5.61 -10.19
C TRP A 87 15.92 4.66 -9.80
N ASP A 88 16.56 3.99 -10.75
CA ASP A 88 17.62 3.03 -10.43
C ASP A 88 18.85 3.71 -9.80
N LEU A 89 19.20 4.92 -10.27
CA LEU A 89 20.26 5.74 -9.69
C LEU A 89 19.95 6.15 -8.25
N GLU A 90 18.75 6.66 -7.97
CA GLU A 90 18.37 7.07 -6.61
C GLU A 90 18.28 5.88 -5.65
N ARG A 91 17.74 4.75 -6.11
CA ARG A 91 17.68 3.50 -5.34
C ARG A 91 19.05 2.97 -4.98
N LYS A 92 20.01 2.98 -5.91
CA LYS A 92 21.40 2.58 -5.65
C LYS A 92 22.11 3.52 -4.69
N LYS A 93 21.81 4.83 -4.76
CA LYS A 93 22.42 5.85 -3.91
C LYS A 93 21.85 5.88 -2.50
N ASN A 94 20.56 5.58 -2.34
CA ASN A 94 19.86 5.65 -1.05
C ASN A 94 19.12 4.34 -0.72
N PRO A 95 19.80 3.19 -0.68
CA PRO A 95 19.15 1.87 -0.55
C PRO A 95 18.39 1.64 0.76
N GLN A 96 18.49 2.56 1.73
CA GLN A 96 17.75 2.51 2.98
C GLN A 96 16.28 2.95 2.86
N TYR A 97 15.86 3.48 1.70
CA TYR A 97 14.49 3.86 1.41
C TYR A 97 13.86 2.86 0.43
N ASN A 98 12.53 2.77 0.45
CA ASN A 98 11.78 2.18 -0.65
C ASN A 98 11.72 3.19 -1.81
N HIS A 99 11.68 2.72 -3.06
CA HIS A 99 11.74 3.59 -4.24
C HIS A 99 10.71 3.18 -5.29
N CYS A 100 10.03 4.16 -5.88
CA CYS A 100 9.06 3.96 -6.94
C CYS A 100 9.22 5.00 -8.05
N ALA A 101 9.32 4.53 -9.28
CA ALA A 101 9.33 5.36 -10.47
C ALA A 101 7.91 5.88 -10.76
N VAL A 102 7.76 7.19 -11.02
CA VAL A 102 6.46 7.79 -11.36
C VAL A 102 6.55 8.54 -12.68
N ILE A 103 5.76 8.11 -13.65
CA ILE A 103 5.63 8.75 -14.97
C ILE A 103 4.41 9.68 -14.93
N ILE A 104 4.59 10.96 -15.24
CA ILE A 104 3.48 11.92 -15.39
C ILE A 104 3.46 12.52 -16.80
N ALA A 105 2.35 12.37 -17.54
CA ALA A 105 2.19 13.00 -18.86
C ALA A 105 0.74 13.35 -19.20
N GLU A 106 0.52 14.20 -20.21
CA GLU A 106 -0.84 14.59 -20.63
C GLU A 106 -1.59 13.46 -21.36
N ASP A 107 -0.85 12.63 -22.10
CA ASP A 107 -1.38 11.48 -22.84
C ASP A 107 -0.46 10.26 -22.73
N ILE A 108 -0.94 9.21 -22.05
CA ILE A 108 -0.28 7.92 -21.92
C ILE A 108 -1.08 6.89 -22.72
N THR A 109 -0.66 6.64 -23.96
CA THR A 109 -1.41 5.74 -24.85
C THR A 109 -1.36 4.29 -24.39
N SER A 110 -2.34 3.48 -24.80
CA SER A 110 -2.37 2.03 -24.51
C SER A 110 -1.09 1.29 -24.92
N ARG A 111 -0.42 1.70 -26.00
CA ARG A 111 0.88 1.12 -26.39
C ARG A 111 1.94 1.32 -25.31
N PHE A 112 2.01 2.52 -24.72
CA PHE A 112 2.96 2.81 -23.65
C PHE A 112 2.56 2.14 -22.35
N LEU A 113 1.27 2.08 -22.02
CA LEU A 113 0.81 1.28 -20.88
C LEU A 113 1.25 -0.18 -21.01
N ASN A 114 1.13 -0.78 -22.20
CA ASN A 114 1.60 -2.16 -22.43
C ASN A 114 3.12 -2.28 -22.24
N VAL A 115 3.92 -1.35 -22.76
CA VAL A 115 5.39 -1.37 -22.57
C VAL A 115 5.76 -1.19 -21.11
N ILE A 116 5.16 -0.21 -20.44
CA ILE A 116 5.41 0.07 -19.02
C ILE A 116 5.01 -1.15 -18.16
N SER A 117 3.91 -1.82 -18.50
CA SER A 117 3.47 -3.03 -17.80
C SER A 117 4.44 -4.21 -17.88
N LEU A 118 5.31 -4.26 -18.91
CA LEU A 118 6.36 -5.30 -19.01
C LEU A 118 7.40 -5.17 -17.90
N PHE A 119 7.62 -3.95 -17.41
CA PHE A 119 8.53 -3.67 -16.30
C PHE A 119 7.85 -3.82 -14.94
N ASN A 120 6.52 -3.73 -14.93
CA ASN A 120 5.71 -3.74 -13.71
C ASN A 120 5.84 -5.12 -13.02
N GLY A 121 6.17 -5.10 -11.73
CA GLY A 121 6.57 -6.27 -10.94
C GLY A 121 8.08 -6.34 -10.65
N PHE A 122 8.95 -5.99 -11.60
CA PHE A 122 10.40 -5.92 -11.34
C PHE A 122 10.87 -4.53 -10.92
N ILE A 123 10.17 -3.51 -11.44
CA ILE A 123 10.39 -2.10 -11.11
C ILE A 123 9.07 -1.59 -10.52
N PRO A 124 9.05 -1.12 -9.26
CA PRO A 124 7.87 -0.46 -8.70
C PRO A 124 7.62 0.82 -9.50
N LEU A 125 6.55 0.84 -10.29
CA LEU A 125 6.31 1.90 -11.26
C LEU A 125 4.83 2.28 -11.31
N ILE A 126 4.57 3.59 -11.20
CA ILE A 126 3.25 4.21 -11.34
C ILE A 126 3.22 5.09 -12.60
N ALA A 127 2.10 5.11 -13.31
CA ALA A 127 1.87 6.07 -14.39
C ALA A 127 0.61 6.89 -14.10
N ILE A 128 0.74 8.21 -14.16
CA ILE A 128 -0.32 9.18 -13.89
C ILE A 128 -0.52 10.05 -15.13
N GLN A 129 -1.74 10.10 -15.61
CA GLN A 129 -2.12 11.02 -16.67
C GLN A 129 -2.62 12.34 -16.06
N VAL A 130 -2.07 13.47 -16.49
CA VAL A 130 -2.54 14.81 -16.11
C VAL A 130 -3.45 15.39 -17.19
N LYS A 131 -4.55 16.03 -16.78
CA LYS A 131 -5.41 16.82 -17.66
C LYS A 131 -5.55 18.22 -17.11
N ALA A 132 -5.24 19.21 -17.95
CA ALA A 132 -5.53 20.59 -17.66
C ALA A 132 -6.91 20.96 -18.21
N VAL A 133 -7.78 21.45 -17.32
CA VAL A 133 -9.15 21.82 -17.64
C VAL A 133 -9.32 23.31 -17.33
N LYS A 134 -9.71 24.07 -18.34
CA LYS A 134 -10.01 25.50 -18.21
C LYS A 134 -11.51 25.71 -18.06
N PHE A 135 -11.88 26.57 -17.12
CA PHE A 135 -13.23 27.12 -16.98
C PHE A 135 -13.12 28.61 -16.69
N GLN A 136 -13.68 29.42 -17.59
CA GLN A 136 -13.53 30.88 -17.54
C GLN A 136 -12.05 31.28 -17.46
N ASP A 137 -11.65 32.00 -16.41
CA ASP A 137 -10.28 32.49 -16.21
C ASP A 137 -9.43 31.55 -15.33
N ASN A 138 -9.98 30.41 -14.89
CA ASN A 138 -9.31 29.47 -14.02
C ASN A 138 -8.89 28.20 -14.75
N ILE A 139 -7.83 27.59 -14.26
CA ILE A 139 -7.32 26.29 -14.68
C ILE A 139 -7.37 25.33 -13.49
N SER A 140 -7.78 24.08 -13.74
CA SER A 140 -7.65 22.98 -12.80
C SER A 140 -6.89 21.83 -13.43
N LEU A 141 -6.13 21.13 -12.60
CA LEU A 141 -5.38 19.94 -12.99
C LEU A 141 -6.08 18.71 -12.41
N PHE A 142 -6.31 17.70 -13.25
CA PHE A 142 -6.81 16.41 -12.84
C PHE A 142 -5.73 15.38 -13.09
N PHE A 143 -5.29 14.71 -12.03
CA PHE A 143 -4.35 13.60 -12.11
C PHE A 143 -5.13 12.30 -12.01
N THR A 144 -4.84 11.36 -12.90
CA THR A 144 -5.49 10.06 -12.92
C THR A 144 -4.41 9.00 -13.02
N LYS A 145 -4.31 8.16 -11.98
CA LYS A 145 -3.45 6.99 -12.03
C LYS A 145 -3.98 6.00 -13.06
N VAL A 146 -3.23 5.78 -14.12
CA VAL A 146 -3.57 4.87 -15.24
C VAL A 146 -2.81 3.54 -15.17
N LEU A 147 -1.76 3.48 -14.36
CA LEU A 147 -1.07 2.27 -13.96
C LEU A 147 -0.64 2.42 -12.49
N ASP A 148 -0.88 1.38 -11.71
CA ASP A 148 -0.43 1.29 -10.31
C ASP A 148 0.73 0.31 -10.18
N GLU A 149 1.40 0.34 -9.02
CA GLU A 149 2.43 -0.64 -8.69
C GLU A 149 1.82 -2.04 -8.65
N VAL A 150 2.38 -2.98 -9.40
CA VAL A 150 2.06 -4.39 -9.23
C VAL A 150 2.95 -4.93 -8.13
N THR A 151 2.36 -5.19 -6.97
CA THR A 151 2.93 -6.14 -6.02
C THR A 151 2.69 -7.53 -6.58
N PHE A 152 3.75 -8.34 -6.71
CA PHE A 152 3.55 -9.76 -6.96
C PHE A 152 2.81 -10.35 -5.76
N ASP A 153 1.51 -10.55 -5.93
CA ASP A 153 0.74 -11.38 -5.02
C ASP A 153 1.27 -12.81 -5.11
N LEU A 154 1.35 -13.49 -3.97
CA LEU A 154 1.55 -14.93 -3.97
C LEU A 154 0.43 -15.54 -4.82
N LEU A 155 0.78 -16.42 -5.77
CA LEU A 155 -0.20 -17.11 -6.60
C LEU A 155 -1.27 -17.77 -5.69
N ASP A 156 -2.51 -17.89 -6.15
CA ASP A 156 -3.55 -18.60 -5.38
C ASP A 156 -3.14 -20.04 -4.98
N GLU A 157 -2.18 -20.63 -5.68
CA GLU A 157 -1.60 -21.93 -5.30
C GLU A 157 -0.76 -21.87 -4.02
N ASP A 158 -0.18 -20.72 -3.68
CA ASP A 158 0.55 -20.45 -2.43
C ASP A 158 -0.38 -20.01 -1.28
N THR A 159 -1.64 -19.64 -1.56
CA THR A 159 -2.67 -19.36 -0.53
C THR A 159 -3.40 -20.62 -0.06
N ILE A 160 -3.35 -21.72 -0.82
CA ILE A 160 -3.79 -23.04 -0.39
C ILE A 160 -2.74 -23.61 0.57
N SER A 161 -2.81 -23.16 1.82
CA SER A 161 -2.01 -23.77 2.87
C SER A 161 -2.50 -25.21 3.11
N GLU A 162 -1.61 -26.19 2.96
CA GLU A 162 -1.88 -27.59 3.29
C GLU A 162 -2.55 -27.70 4.68
N PRO A 163 -3.70 -28.39 4.81
CA PRO A 163 -4.32 -28.64 6.09
C PRO A 163 -3.36 -29.40 7.02
N THR A 164 -3.33 -28.99 8.29
CA THR A 164 -2.55 -29.64 9.35
C THR A 164 -3.42 -29.85 10.58
N ASP A 165 -2.82 -30.17 11.72
CA ASP A 165 -3.53 -30.39 12.97
C ASP A 165 -2.88 -29.62 14.13
N LYS A 166 -3.52 -29.74 15.31
CA LYS A 166 -3.00 -29.18 16.55
C LYS A 166 -1.62 -29.73 16.90
N ASN A 167 -1.37 -31.04 16.67
CA ASN A 167 -0.11 -31.69 17.02
C ASN A 167 1.07 -31.14 16.21
N TYR A 168 0.84 -30.84 14.94
CA TYR A 168 1.81 -30.17 14.08
C TYR A 168 2.24 -28.83 14.67
N TRP A 169 1.28 -27.99 15.07
CA TRP A 169 1.56 -26.68 15.67
C TRP A 169 2.19 -26.77 17.05
N GLU A 170 1.79 -27.72 17.89
CA GLU A 170 2.43 -27.95 19.19
C GLU A 170 3.91 -28.34 19.05
N LYS A 171 4.28 -29.05 17.97
CA LYS A 171 5.68 -29.40 17.64
C LYS A 171 6.44 -28.25 16.99
N LYS A 172 5.81 -27.51 16.06
CA LYS A 172 6.42 -26.42 15.30
C LYS A 172 6.66 -25.17 16.15
N ALA A 173 5.71 -24.84 17.02
CA ALA A 173 5.73 -23.69 17.90
C ALA A 173 5.94 -24.15 19.35
N SER A 174 4.89 -24.13 20.16
CA SER A 174 4.90 -24.72 21.51
C SER A 174 3.48 -25.02 21.97
N LYS A 175 3.34 -25.91 22.96
CA LYS A 175 2.04 -26.18 23.58
C LYS A 175 1.44 -24.94 24.24
N SER A 176 2.28 -24.06 24.80
CA SER A 176 1.81 -22.83 25.45
C SER A 176 1.28 -21.83 24.43
N SER A 177 1.94 -21.62 23.29
CA SER A 177 1.45 -20.69 22.28
C SER A 177 0.20 -21.20 21.56
N VAL A 178 0.08 -22.51 21.33
CA VAL A 178 -1.17 -23.10 20.81
C VAL A 178 -2.33 -22.92 21.80
N LYS A 179 -2.08 -23.08 23.11
CA LYS A 179 -3.08 -22.78 24.14
C LYS A 179 -3.44 -21.29 24.18
N LEU A 180 -2.45 -20.41 24.01
CA LEU A 180 -2.69 -18.97 23.92
C LEU A 180 -3.56 -18.65 22.69
N THR A 181 -3.34 -19.27 21.54
CA THR A 181 -4.24 -19.11 20.37
C THR A 181 -5.67 -19.53 20.68
N GLN A 182 -5.87 -20.65 21.37
CA GLN A 182 -7.20 -21.08 21.80
C GLN A 182 -7.83 -20.08 22.78
N LYS A 183 -7.03 -19.53 23.69
CA LYS A 183 -7.46 -18.49 24.65
C LYS A 183 -7.83 -17.19 23.94
N ILE A 184 -7.02 -16.71 22.99
CA ILE A 184 -7.32 -15.51 22.19
C ILE A 184 -8.67 -15.66 21.51
N LEU A 185 -8.91 -16.79 20.81
CA LEU A 185 -10.20 -17.03 20.15
C LEU A 185 -11.36 -17.05 21.15
N ALA A 186 -11.19 -17.66 22.33
CA ALA A 186 -12.24 -17.70 23.34
C ALA A 186 -12.54 -16.31 23.96
N GLU A 187 -11.52 -15.50 24.20
CA GLU A 187 -11.67 -14.17 24.82
C GLU A 187 -12.29 -13.14 23.87
N LEU A 188 -12.26 -13.38 22.55
CA LEU A 188 -12.99 -12.57 21.56
C LEU A 188 -14.52 -12.76 21.66
N GLY A 189 -15.00 -13.77 22.39
CA GLY A 189 -16.41 -13.96 22.77
C GLY A 189 -17.35 -14.04 21.57
N ASP A 190 -18.49 -13.33 21.67
CA ASP A 190 -19.59 -13.31 20.70
C ASP A 190 -19.15 -13.09 19.25
N ILE A 191 -18.03 -12.39 19.03
CA ILE A 191 -17.45 -12.14 17.69
C ILE A 191 -17.09 -13.46 17.00
N THR A 192 -16.59 -14.43 17.79
CA THR A 192 -15.97 -15.67 17.31
C THR A 192 -16.63 -16.96 17.82
N ASP A 193 -17.72 -16.91 18.59
CA ASP A 193 -18.39 -18.08 19.19
C ASP A 193 -18.87 -19.14 18.18
N GLU A 194 -19.24 -18.71 16.97
CA GLU A 194 -19.68 -19.60 15.89
C GLU A 194 -18.51 -20.18 15.07
N TYR A 195 -17.27 -19.81 15.39
CA TYR A 195 -16.07 -20.16 14.63
C TYR A 195 -15.21 -21.19 15.35
N LYS A 196 -14.46 -21.96 14.56
CA LYS A 196 -13.48 -22.92 15.07
C LYS A 196 -12.13 -22.70 14.43
N LEU A 197 -11.06 -23.04 15.15
CA LEU A 197 -9.71 -22.97 14.61
C LEU A 197 -9.52 -23.98 13.47
N LYS A 198 -9.08 -23.48 12.32
CA LYS A 198 -8.67 -24.29 11.16
C LYS A 198 -7.15 -24.29 11.07
N TYR A 199 -6.53 -25.44 11.34
CA TYR A 199 -5.08 -25.57 11.36
C TYR A 199 -4.53 -25.74 9.94
N ASN A 200 -3.78 -24.76 9.44
CA ASN A 200 -3.07 -24.89 8.17
C ASN A 200 -1.54 -24.82 8.42
N LYS A 201 -0.75 -25.35 7.49
CA LYS A 201 0.71 -25.43 7.58
C LYS A 201 1.39 -24.11 7.93
N HIS A 202 0.92 -22.99 7.38
CA HIS A 202 1.56 -21.67 7.54
C HIS A 202 0.90 -20.79 8.61
N TYR A 203 -0.40 -20.94 8.83
CA TYR A 203 -1.18 -20.18 9.80
C TYR A 203 -2.34 -21.02 10.36
N ILE A 204 -2.87 -20.63 11.51
CA ILE A 204 -4.13 -21.13 12.05
C ILE A 204 -5.20 -20.09 11.71
N GLY A 205 -6.14 -20.47 10.85
CA GLY A 205 -7.28 -19.64 10.49
C GLY A 205 -8.49 -19.93 11.35
N ILE A 206 -9.63 -19.38 10.94
CA ILE A 206 -10.93 -19.68 11.52
C ILE A 206 -11.91 -20.10 10.43
N GLU A 207 -12.86 -20.96 10.80
CA GLU A 207 -13.90 -21.43 9.89
C GLU A 207 -15.28 -21.46 10.56
N ARG A 208 -16.31 -21.24 9.75
CA ARG A 208 -17.73 -21.40 10.11
C ARG A 208 -18.38 -22.30 9.06
N ASN A 209 -19.08 -23.35 9.48
CA ASN A 209 -19.73 -24.31 8.58
C ASN A 209 -18.80 -24.90 7.49
N ASN A 210 -17.56 -25.25 7.88
CA ASN A 210 -16.49 -25.74 6.99
C ASN A 210 -16.03 -24.73 5.91
N MET A 211 -16.46 -23.47 5.98
CA MET A 211 -15.97 -22.39 5.13
C MET A 211 -14.95 -21.56 5.89
N ALA A 212 -13.80 -21.33 5.27
CA ALA A 212 -12.78 -20.43 5.82
C ALA A 212 -13.33 -19.00 5.92
N ASN A 213 -13.05 -18.33 7.02
CA ASN A 213 -13.56 -16.99 7.28
C ASN A 213 -12.49 -16.16 7.99
N ASN A 214 -11.35 -16.02 7.31
CA ASN A 214 -10.09 -15.57 7.91
C ASN A 214 -10.02 -14.04 8.07
N PHE A 215 -11.02 -13.40 8.67
CA PHE A 215 -10.92 -12.00 9.11
C PHE A 215 -9.91 -11.83 10.25
N VAL A 216 -9.62 -12.92 10.96
CA VAL A 216 -8.48 -13.04 11.89
C VAL A 216 -7.74 -14.35 11.65
N THR A 217 -6.41 -14.30 11.70
CA THR A 217 -5.55 -15.50 11.66
C THR A 217 -4.46 -15.43 12.72
N PHE A 218 -3.91 -16.60 13.06
CA PHE A 218 -2.93 -16.74 14.12
C PHE A 218 -1.70 -17.50 13.62
N VAL A 219 -0.52 -17.02 14.00
CA VAL A 219 0.75 -17.70 13.76
C VAL A 219 1.44 -17.91 15.12
N PRO A 220 1.21 -19.05 15.77
CA PRO A 220 1.92 -19.40 17.00
C PRO A 220 3.44 -19.42 16.79
N ARG A 221 4.17 -18.79 17.72
CA ARG A 221 5.63 -18.85 17.85
C ARG A 221 6.01 -19.56 19.15
N LYS A 222 7.28 -19.62 19.51
CA LYS A 222 7.70 -20.36 20.72
C LYS A 222 7.09 -19.83 22.01
N THR A 223 6.96 -18.50 22.14
CA THR A 223 6.55 -17.82 23.39
C THR A 223 5.37 -16.85 23.22
N MET A 224 4.92 -16.62 21.98
CA MET A 224 3.92 -15.62 21.64
C MET A 224 3.09 -16.10 20.45
N VAL A 225 2.00 -15.40 20.15
CA VAL A 225 1.18 -15.61 18.96
C VAL A 225 1.19 -14.31 18.15
N ILE A 226 1.49 -14.39 16.86
CA ILE A 226 1.22 -13.27 15.96
C ILE A 226 -0.25 -13.39 15.56
N MET A 227 -1.03 -12.36 15.84
CA MET A 227 -2.43 -12.24 15.42
C MET A 227 -2.46 -11.28 14.23
N ASN A 228 -2.98 -11.74 13.11
CA ASN A 228 -3.22 -10.90 11.93
C ASN A 228 -4.71 -10.58 11.86
N ILE A 229 -5.04 -9.30 11.74
CA ILE A 229 -6.40 -8.75 11.71
C ILE A 229 -6.61 -8.16 10.32
N LYS A 230 -7.49 -8.75 9.52
CA LYS A 230 -7.68 -8.40 8.11
C LYS A 230 -8.63 -7.21 7.98
N HIS A 231 -8.06 -6.03 7.81
CA HIS A 231 -8.75 -4.75 7.70
C HIS A 231 -7.87 -3.78 6.91
N GLU A 232 -8.48 -2.98 6.03
CA GLU A 232 -7.79 -1.93 5.28
C GLU A 232 -7.12 -0.92 6.22
N ARG A 233 -5.99 -0.36 5.80
CA ARG A 233 -5.26 0.57 6.67
C ARG A 233 -6.03 1.87 6.79
N VAL A 234 -6.30 2.30 8.01
CA VAL A 234 -6.95 3.58 8.31
C VAL A 234 -6.26 4.25 9.50
N GLU A 235 -6.13 5.57 9.43
CA GLU A 235 -5.44 6.39 10.43
C GLU A 235 -5.97 6.16 11.86
N GLU A 236 -7.30 6.01 12.02
CA GLU A 236 -7.93 5.72 13.32
C GLU A 236 -7.38 4.45 13.99
N ILE A 237 -7.16 3.38 13.22
CA ILE A 237 -6.64 2.11 13.75
C ILE A 237 -5.13 2.21 13.99
N ASP A 238 -4.41 2.93 13.14
CA ASP A 238 -2.98 3.18 13.32
C ASP A 238 -2.74 3.92 14.65
N GLU A 239 -3.43 5.04 14.88
CA GLU A 239 -3.34 5.81 16.12
C GLU A 239 -3.73 4.97 17.35
N LEU A 240 -4.82 4.19 17.24
CA LEU A 240 -5.28 3.32 18.32
C LEU A 240 -4.22 2.28 18.69
N LEU A 241 -3.60 1.64 17.70
CA LEU A 241 -2.55 0.66 17.92
C LEU A 241 -1.28 1.33 18.48
N GLU A 242 -0.82 2.44 17.91
CA GLU A 242 0.37 3.16 18.38
C GLU A 242 0.24 3.68 19.82
N SER A 243 -0.98 4.02 20.25
CA SER A 243 -1.27 4.43 21.63
C SER A 243 -1.31 3.27 22.63
N SER A 244 -1.19 2.03 22.17
CA SER A 244 -1.26 0.82 22.99
C SER A 244 0.11 0.29 23.41
N ASP A 245 0.11 -0.57 24.43
CA ASP A 245 1.33 -1.28 24.87
C ASP A 245 1.63 -2.54 24.03
N LEU A 246 0.99 -2.73 22.88
CA LEU A 246 1.18 -3.90 22.01
C LEU A 246 2.46 -3.81 21.17
N ASP A 247 3.13 -4.95 20.98
CA ASP A 247 4.22 -5.09 20.02
C ASP A 247 3.64 -5.26 18.60
N ILE A 248 3.58 -4.15 17.86
CA ILE A 248 3.01 -4.06 16.52
C ILE A 248 4.09 -4.34 15.47
N LEU A 249 3.75 -5.19 14.50
CA LEU A 249 4.53 -5.40 13.30
C LEU A 249 4.06 -4.45 12.21
N SER A 250 4.93 -4.16 11.24
CA SER A 250 4.56 -3.34 10.09
C SER A 250 3.26 -3.86 9.44
N TYR A 251 2.40 -2.94 9.02
CA TYR A 251 1.19 -3.27 8.28
C TYR A 251 1.54 -4.11 7.04
N ASP A 252 0.75 -5.14 6.80
CA ASP A 252 0.96 -6.06 5.69
C ASP A 252 0.07 -5.66 4.53
N LYS A 253 0.61 -4.81 3.65
CA LYS A 253 -0.11 -4.26 2.49
C LYS A 253 -0.59 -5.34 1.53
N GLN A 254 0.17 -6.41 1.39
CA GLN A 254 -0.16 -7.52 0.50
C GLN A 254 -1.45 -8.21 0.96
N TRP A 255 -1.58 -8.46 2.26
CA TRP A 255 -2.72 -9.18 2.82
C TRP A 255 -3.80 -8.29 3.41
N LYS A 256 -3.59 -6.97 3.37
CA LYS A 256 -4.42 -5.93 3.98
C LYS A 256 -4.73 -6.24 5.44
N GLN A 257 -3.68 -6.35 6.25
CA GLN A 257 -3.84 -6.79 7.63
C GLN A 257 -2.88 -6.10 8.59
N TYR A 258 -3.43 -5.74 9.74
CA TYR A 258 -2.70 -5.38 10.95
C TYR A 258 -2.12 -6.62 11.61
N ARG A 259 -0.96 -6.46 12.25
CA ARG A 259 -0.20 -7.60 12.81
C ARG A 259 0.31 -7.24 14.19
N VAL A 260 -0.15 -7.97 15.20
CA VAL A 260 0.24 -7.75 16.60
C VAL A 260 0.82 -9.03 17.21
N ARG A 261 1.87 -8.90 18.02
CA ARG A 261 2.41 -10.00 18.82
C ARG A 261 1.74 -10.00 20.19
N LEU A 262 1.18 -11.15 20.54
CA LEU A 262 0.47 -11.33 21.81
C LEU A 262 1.17 -12.39 22.67
N SER A 263 1.53 -12.00 23.88
CA SER A 263 1.72 -12.89 25.02
C SER A 263 0.44 -12.99 25.86
N ASP A 264 0.44 -13.86 26.87
CA ASP A 264 -0.67 -13.96 27.83
C ASP A 264 -0.92 -12.64 28.58
N LYS A 265 0.13 -11.85 28.83
CA LYS A 265 0.04 -10.55 29.49
C LYS A 265 -0.62 -9.51 28.56
N ASP A 266 -0.16 -9.47 27.31
CA ASP A 266 -0.62 -8.48 26.33
C ASP A 266 -2.10 -8.68 26.01
N LEU A 267 -2.54 -9.94 25.90
CA LEU A 267 -3.95 -10.27 25.72
C LEU A 267 -4.81 -9.75 26.88
N ALA A 268 -4.39 -9.96 28.13
CA ALA A 268 -5.17 -9.55 29.29
C ALA A 268 -5.33 -8.03 29.40
N SER A 269 -4.30 -7.26 29.01
CA SER A 269 -4.34 -5.80 29.07
C SER A 269 -5.09 -5.14 27.91
N ASN A 270 -5.21 -5.82 26.76
CA ASN A 270 -5.68 -5.20 25.51
C ASN A 270 -6.92 -5.87 24.91
N ILE A 271 -7.59 -6.79 25.63
CA ILE A 271 -8.68 -7.60 25.06
C ILE A 271 -9.83 -6.77 24.47
N GLU A 272 -10.23 -5.68 25.13
CA GLU A 272 -11.36 -4.86 24.66
C GLU A 272 -11.02 -4.11 23.36
N MET A 273 -9.80 -3.61 23.22
CA MET A 273 -9.33 -3.02 21.96
C MET A 273 -9.19 -4.08 20.86
N LEU A 274 -8.68 -5.27 21.18
CA LEU A 274 -8.62 -6.37 20.22
C LEU A 274 -10.01 -6.80 19.75
N LYS A 275 -11.02 -6.79 20.61
CA LYS A 275 -12.41 -7.05 20.22
C LYS A 275 -12.93 -6.02 19.22
N ASP A 276 -12.76 -4.72 19.50
CA ASP A 276 -13.17 -3.65 18.59
C ASP A 276 -12.53 -3.81 17.21
N LEU A 277 -11.22 -4.06 17.16
CA LEU A 277 -10.49 -4.25 15.91
C LEU A 277 -10.94 -5.49 15.13
N VAL A 278 -11.16 -6.62 15.82
CA VAL A 278 -11.63 -7.84 15.16
C VAL A 278 -13.08 -7.70 14.69
N GLU A 279 -13.93 -6.96 15.42
CA GLU A 279 -15.29 -6.67 14.99
C GLU A 279 -15.30 -5.83 13.71
N LYS A 280 -14.50 -4.75 13.67
CA LYS A 280 -14.29 -3.94 12.44
C LYS A 280 -13.81 -4.82 11.27
N ALA A 281 -12.81 -5.67 11.51
CA ALA A 281 -12.28 -6.60 10.51
C ALA A 281 -13.34 -7.60 10.00
N LYS A 282 -14.17 -8.14 10.89
CA LYS A 282 -15.26 -9.05 10.54
C LYS A 282 -16.31 -8.34 9.66
N HIS A 283 -16.65 -7.09 9.97
CA HIS A 283 -17.56 -6.30 9.16
C HIS A 283 -17.02 -6.01 7.76
N GLU A 284 -15.77 -5.57 7.65
CA GLU A 284 -15.12 -5.31 6.36
C GLU A 284 -15.01 -6.59 5.52
N TYR A 285 -14.60 -7.71 6.13
CA TYR A 285 -14.44 -9.00 5.44
C TYR A 285 -15.76 -9.55 4.84
N HIS A 286 -16.91 -9.11 5.37
CA HIS A 286 -18.24 -9.52 4.92
C HIS A 286 -18.98 -8.50 4.07
N SER A 287 -18.36 -7.34 3.83
CA SER A 287 -18.88 -6.27 2.96
C SER A 287 -18.49 -6.52 1.50
#